data_AF-A0A958P7N6-F1
#
_entry.id   AF-A0A958P7N6-F1
#
_cell.length_a   1.000
_cell.length_b   1.000
_cell.length_c   1.000
_cell.angle_alpha   90.00
_cell.angle_beta   90.00
_cell.angle_gamma   90.00
#
_symmetry.space_group_name_H-M   'P 1'
#
loop_
_entity.id
_entity.type
_entity.pdbx_description
1 polymer ?
#
loop_
_entity_poly.entity_id
_entity_poly.type
_entity_poly.pdbx_seq_one_letter_code
_entity_poly.pdbx_strand_id
1 'polypeptide(L)'
;WLDQARIPEDLASELIDFFSGFEASQTYAVRSSANFEDSKEHSFAGIFESFLNVEPQYVLKTIEKVFESSQTQRSQSYCRESAIDFKSLRMSSVVMPMVSPRVSGVVFSRSPKGDSSQIIVEACLGLGTGVVEGSTPTEIFVISRWNLESVLQNSANAILSKQELLELQKLCLRLENHFEQPVDVEWCFDLQGKLWLLQCRPITQNFSPLQYFTDANLIESYPGKSLPITCDLVKHLYKNTFTDVAHYLGADSKRLQELAPFYRDLVTSVSGHLYYNLECYYAAMLALPWGENAFRAWLRMIGFEENLALPKPALSPLRFWESTRVLWRLMRFSLFQSWILRRFFKRTKRLQKSLTRRLEECKTPKETLGIFLERVKNSDDLALGVLSDFVIMRKFNQDH
;
A
#
# COMPACT_ATOMS: atom_id res chain seq x y z
N TRP A 1 -29.39 27.09 30.89
CA TRP A 1 -27.94 26.87 30.92
C TRP A 1 -27.26 27.20 29.59
N LEU A 2 -27.94 27.83 28.61
CA LEU A 2 -27.34 28.16 27.30
C LEU A 2 -26.72 29.58 27.23
N ASP A 3 -26.95 30.46 28.20
CA ASP A 3 -26.56 31.89 28.13
C ASP A 3 -25.11 32.23 28.56
N GLN A 4 -24.21 31.26 28.76
CA GLN A 4 -22.90 31.51 29.41
C GLN A 4 -21.65 31.16 28.61
N ALA A 5 -21.76 30.71 27.36
CA ALA A 5 -20.60 30.54 26.48
C ALA A 5 -20.26 31.85 25.75
N ARG A 6 -20.11 32.96 26.48
CA ARG A 6 -19.65 34.22 25.90
C ARG A 6 -18.13 34.29 25.89
N ILE A 7 -17.59 34.77 24.79
CA ILE A 7 -16.17 35.06 24.69
C ILE A 7 -15.86 36.20 25.68
N PRO A 8 -14.80 36.10 26.51
CA PRO A 8 -14.38 37.19 27.39
C PRO A 8 -14.21 38.51 26.62
N GLU A 9 -14.60 39.63 27.23
CA GLU A 9 -14.65 40.93 26.53
C GLU A 9 -13.29 41.37 25.97
N ASP A 10 -12.21 41.10 26.69
CA ASP A 10 -10.83 41.36 26.26
C ASP A 10 -10.46 40.58 25.00
N LEU A 11 -10.78 39.29 24.96
CA LEU A 11 -10.56 38.45 23.77
C LEU A 11 -11.49 38.83 22.62
N ALA A 12 -12.73 39.22 22.92
CA ALA A 12 -13.69 39.67 21.90
C ALA A 12 -13.19 40.93 21.19
N SER A 13 -12.65 41.91 21.93
CA SER A 13 -12.05 43.11 21.34
C SER A 13 -10.84 42.78 20.45
N GLU A 14 -9.93 41.93 20.92
CA GLU A 14 -8.76 41.50 20.13
C GLU A 14 -9.17 40.79 18.84
N LEU A 15 -10.17 39.91 18.90
CA LEU A 15 -10.69 39.20 17.73
C LEU A 15 -11.39 40.15 16.75
N ILE A 16 -12.19 41.11 17.23
CA ILE A 16 -12.84 42.12 16.38
C ILE A 16 -11.77 42.94 15.64
N ASP A 17 -10.75 43.42 16.35
CA ASP A 17 -9.66 44.19 15.75
C ASP A 17 -8.91 43.34 14.71
N PHE A 18 -8.60 42.08 15.04
CA PHE A 18 -7.96 41.15 14.11
C PHE A 18 -8.78 40.93 12.83
N PHE A 19 -10.08 40.68 12.94
CA PHE A 19 -10.96 40.46 11.79
C PHE A 19 -11.33 41.74 11.04
N SER A 20 -11.23 42.91 11.66
CA SER A 20 -11.49 44.20 11.00
C SER A 20 -10.47 44.53 9.91
N GLY A 21 -9.25 43.98 10.00
CA GLY A 21 -8.20 44.14 8.99
C GLY A 21 -8.41 43.28 7.73
N PHE A 22 -9.46 42.48 7.67
CA PHE A 22 -9.72 41.56 6.56
C PHE A 22 -10.51 42.23 5.44
N GLU A 23 -10.34 41.75 4.21
CA GLU A 23 -11.06 42.28 3.06
C GLU A 23 -12.57 42.04 3.19
N ALA A 24 -13.38 43.08 2.99
CA ALA A 24 -14.84 43.00 3.14
C ALA A 24 -15.51 42.01 2.19
N SER A 25 -14.90 41.72 1.04
CA SER A 25 -15.40 40.74 0.05
C SER A 25 -15.06 39.29 0.39
N GLN A 26 -14.15 39.05 1.34
CA GLN A 26 -13.75 37.71 1.74
C GLN A 26 -14.73 37.15 2.77
N THR A 27 -15.19 35.92 2.57
CA THR A 27 -15.99 35.19 3.56
C THR A 27 -15.16 34.08 4.21
N TYR A 28 -15.65 33.54 5.32
CA TYR A 28 -14.93 32.58 6.16
C TYR A 28 -15.75 31.33 6.42
N ALA A 29 -15.05 30.19 6.50
CA ALA A 29 -15.54 28.98 7.12
C ALA A 29 -15.20 29.03 8.61
N VAL A 30 -16.18 28.82 9.48
CA VAL A 30 -16.03 28.73 10.93
C VAL A 30 -16.40 27.30 11.32
N ARG A 31 -15.40 26.47 11.60
CA ARG A 31 -15.54 25.04 11.85
C ARG A 31 -15.33 24.71 13.33
N SER A 32 -16.04 23.68 13.80
CA SER A 32 -15.78 23.04 15.10
C SER A 32 -14.50 22.20 15.02
N SER A 33 -13.79 22.11 16.14
CA SER A 33 -12.66 21.20 16.32
C SER A 33 -12.56 20.81 17.79
N ALA A 34 -13.14 19.68 18.16
CA ALA A 34 -13.09 19.17 19.53
C ALA A 34 -11.88 18.28 19.78
N ASN A 35 -11.39 18.27 21.03
CA ASN A 35 -10.23 17.45 21.44
C ASN A 35 -10.40 15.93 21.27
N PHE A 36 -11.65 15.45 21.17
CA PHE A 36 -11.96 14.02 20.97
C PHE A 36 -12.49 13.71 19.56
N GLU A 37 -12.61 14.71 18.69
CA GLU A 37 -13.30 14.58 17.39
C GLU A 37 -12.66 13.57 16.44
N ASP A 38 -11.32 13.51 16.48
CA ASP A 38 -10.49 12.64 15.63
C ASP A 38 -9.70 11.60 16.44
N SER A 39 -10.25 11.17 17.58
CA SER A 39 -9.59 10.13 18.39
C SER A 39 -9.66 8.76 17.71
N LYS A 40 -8.69 7.87 17.99
CA LYS A 40 -8.67 6.51 17.42
C LYS A 40 -9.89 5.67 17.78
N GLU A 41 -10.54 5.99 18.90
CA GLU A 41 -11.61 5.19 19.49
C GLU A 41 -13.01 5.79 19.23
N HIS A 42 -13.09 7.11 19.02
CA HIS A 42 -14.35 7.84 18.87
C HIS A 42 -14.24 8.91 17.79
N SER A 43 -15.25 8.98 16.91
CA SER A 43 -15.37 10.02 15.89
C SER A 43 -16.66 10.81 16.10
N PHE A 44 -16.52 12.11 16.37
CA PHE A 44 -17.67 13.02 16.53
C PHE A 44 -18.22 13.53 15.19
N ALA A 45 -17.99 12.78 14.10
CA ALA A 45 -18.38 13.18 12.75
C ALA A 45 -19.86 13.61 12.68
N GLY A 46 -20.10 14.85 12.26
CA GLY A 46 -21.44 15.41 12.07
C GLY A 46 -22.23 15.68 13.37
N ILE A 47 -21.56 15.73 14.53
CA ILE A 47 -22.19 16.08 15.82
C ILE A 47 -22.15 17.58 16.07
N PHE A 48 -21.03 18.24 15.75
CA PHE A 48 -20.84 19.67 15.94
C PHE A 48 -21.14 20.47 14.68
N GLU A 49 -21.38 21.76 14.84
CA GLU A 49 -21.76 22.63 13.73
C GLU A 49 -20.54 23.25 13.04
N SER A 50 -20.65 23.42 11.73
CA SER A 50 -19.72 24.17 10.89
C SER A 50 -20.50 25.14 10.01
N PHE A 51 -20.00 26.36 9.86
CA PHE A 51 -20.67 27.43 9.12
C PHE A 51 -19.78 27.89 7.99
N LEU A 52 -20.35 28.04 6.79
CA LEU A 52 -19.64 28.52 5.60
C LEU A 52 -20.15 29.90 5.18
N ASN A 53 -19.34 30.59 4.37
CA ASN A 53 -19.66 31.91 3.82
C ASN A 53 -20.01 32.97 4.88
N VAL A 54 -19.31 32.94 6.01
CA VAL A 54 -19.50 33.89 7.11
C VAL A 54 -18.77 35.19 6.78
N GLU A 55 -19.48 36.31 6.74
CA GLU A 55 -18.86 37.64 6.56
C GLU A 55 -18.00 38.01 7.79
N PRO A 56 -16.92 38.81 7.63
CA PRO A 56 -16.00 39.16 8.71
C PRO A 56 -16.71 39.64 9.99
N GLN A 57 -17.72 40.50 9.83
CA GLN A 57 -18.51 41.09 10.92
C GLN A 57 -19.32 40.07 11.75
N TYR A 58 -19.56 38.87 11.21
CA TYR A 58 -20.32 37.81 11.88
C TYR A 58 -19.43 36.67 12.40
N VAL A 59 -18.11 36.72 12.17
CA VAL A 59 -17.21 35.63 12.58
C VAL A 59 -17.26 35.40 14.09
N LEU A 60 -17.14 36.45 14.90
CA LEU A 60 -17.16 36.33 16.38
C LEU A 60 -18.44 35.66 16.89
N LYS A 61 -19.60 36.14 16.42
CA LYS A 61 -20.91 35.57 16.78
C LYS A 61 -21.05 34.11 16.31
N THR A 62 -20.40 33.75 15.21
CA THR A 62 -20.44 32.39 14.68
C THR A 62 -19.54 31.44 15.48
N ILE A 63 -18.42 31.93 16.00
CA ILE A 63 -17.58 31.17 16.94
C ILE A 63 -18.39 30.82 18.20
N GLU A 64 -19.17 31.76 18.74
CA GLU A 64 -20.05 31.49 19.89
C GLU A 64 -21.05 30.36 19.57
N LYS A 65 -21.67 30.37 18.38
CA LYS A 65 -22.55 29.27 17.94
C LYS A 65 -21.84 27.93 17.85
N VAL A 66 -20.60 27.89 17.36
CA VAL A 66 -19.79 26.67 17.36
C VAL A 66 -19.60 26.14 18.78
N PHE A 67 -19.31 27.02 19.74
CA PHE A 67 -19.19 26.63 21.15
C PHE A 67 -20.52 26.17 21.75
N GLU A 68 -21.64 26.82 21.43
CA GLU A 68 -22.98 26.40 21.82
C GLU A 68 -23.33 25.00 21.28
N SER A 69 -22.91 24.66 20.05
CA SER A 69 -23.15 23.34 19.46
C SER A 69 -22.56 22.19 20.29
N SER A 70 -21.48 22.45 21.02
CA SER A 70 -20.87 21.48 21.94
C SER A 70 -21.70 21.16 23.17
N GLN A 71 -22.63 22.05 23.54
CA GLN A 71 -23.46 21.93 24.75
C GLN A 71 -24.82 21.28 24.49
N THR A 72 -25.10 20.90 23.26
CA THR A 72 -26.38 20.31 22.84
C THR A 72 -26.65 18.96 23.50
N GLN A 73 -27.94 18.60 23.62
CA GLN A 73 -28.33 17.28 24.12
C GLN A 73 -27.76 16.14 23.27
N ARG A 74 -27.59 16.36 21.96
CA ARG A 74 -26.97 15.40 21.05
C ARG A 74 -25.52 15.11 21.42
N SER A 75 -24.71 16.15 21.68
CA SER A 75 -23.32 15.99 22.11
C SER A 75 -23.22 15.28 23.46
N GLN A 76 -24.09 15.63 24.42
CA GLN A 76 -24.14 14.98 25.73
C GLN A 76 -24.52 13.49 25.65
N SER A 77 -25.52 13.14 24.83
CA SER A 77 -25.92 11.75 24.62
C SER A 77 -24.80 10.93 23.98
N TYR A 78 -24.14 11.48 22.95
CA TYR A 78 -23.01 10.79 22.32
C TYR A 78 -21.84 10.56 23.28
N CYS A 79 -21.50 11.54 24.11
CA CYS A 79 -20.45 11.38 25.12
C CYS A 79 -20.81 10.27 26.11
N ARG A 80 -22.07 10.16 26.55
CA ARG A 80 -22.53 9.09 27.44
C ARG A 80 -22.44 7.72 26.78
N GLU A 81 -22.88 7.59 25.54
CA GLU A 81 -22.82 6.33 24.77
C GLU A 81 -21.39 5.89 24.50
N SER A 82 -20.49 6.86 24.28
CA SER A 82 -19.07 6.63 24.02
C SER A 82 -18.21 6.53 25.29
N ALA A 83 -18.83 6.55 26.48
CA ALA A 83 -18.13 6.56 27.78
C ALA A 83 -17.10 7.72 27.96
N ILE A 84 -17.33 8.85 27.31
CA ILE A 84 -16.52 10.07 27.42
C ILE A 84 -17.11 10.96 28.52
N ASP A 85 -16.27 11.43 29.44
CA ASP A 85 -16.68 12.46 30.41
C ASP A 85 -16.93 13.79 29.68
N PHE A 86 -18.19 14.19 29.60
CA PHE A 86 -18.60 15.45 28.97
C PHE A 86 -17.87 16.67 29.54
N LYS A 87 -17.47 16.66 30.82
CA LYS A 87 -16.72 17.77 31.44
C LYS A 87 -15.29 17.89 30.90
N SER A 88 -14.77 16.84 30.29
CA SER A 88 -13.45 16.82 29.66
C SER A 88 -13.48 17.31 28.20
N LEU A 89 -14.67 17.48 27.60
CA LEU A 89 -14.82 17.99 26.25
C LEU A 89 -14.30 19.43 26.18
N ARG A 90 -13.43 19.70 25.21
CA ARG A 90 -12.90 21.03 24.89
C ARG A 90 -13.13 21.28 23.42
N MET A 91 -13.75 22.43 23.12
CA MET A 91 -14.04 22.86 21.76
C MET A 91 -13.10 23.99 21.38
N SER A 92 -12.49 23.86 20.20
CA SER A 92 -11.83 24.95 19.50
C SER A 92 -12.65 25.32 18.27
N SER A 93 -12.47 26.54 17.76
CA SER A 93 -13.06 26.96 16.49
C SER A 93 -11.95 27.33 15.51
N VAL A 94 -12.05 26.80 14.30
CA VAL A 94 -11.11 27.05 13.21
C VAL A 94 -11.77 28.01 12.22
N VAL A 95 -11.14 29.18 12.01
CA VAL A 95 -11.61 30.20 11.06
C VAL A 95 -10.69 30.18 9.84
N MET A 96 -11.24 29.89 8.66
CA MET A 96 -10.49 29.78 7.40
C MET A 96 -11.11 30.65 6.32
N PRO A 97 -10.33 31.33 5.47
CA PRO A 97 -10.87 31.99 4.29
C PRO A 97 -11.61 30.98 3.39
N MET A 98 -12.81 31.35 2.94
CA MET A 98 -13.53 30.59 1.93
C MET A 98 -12.79 30.62 0.60
N VAL A 99 -12.69 29.45 -0.02
CA VAL A 99 -12.31 29.30 -1.43
C VAL A 99 -13.59 29.20 -2.24
N SER A 100 -13.65 29.88 -3.39
CA SER A 100 -14.75 29.76 -4.37
C SER A 100 -14.52 28.53 -5.26
N PRO A 101 -15.21 27.39 -5.01
CA PRO A 101 -14.88 26.15 -5.68
C PRO A 101 -15.64 26.01 -7.00
N ARG A 102 -14.94 25.54 -8.03
CA ARG A 102 -15.57 24.97 -9.24
C ARG A 102 -16.16 23.60 -8.93
N VAL A 103 -15.37 22.79 -8.23
CA VAL A 103 -15.68 21.41 -7.83
C VAL A 103 -15.06 21.18 -6.46
N SER A 104 -15.75 20.42 -5.62
CA SER A 104 -15.26 20.04 -4.30
C SER A 104 -15.72 18.64 -3.97
N GLY A 105 -15.14 18.06 -2.92
CA GLY A 105 -15.44 16.69 -2.57
C GLY A 105 -14.58 16.13 -1.46
N VAL A 106 -14.66 14.81 -1.34
CA VAL A 106 -13.85 14.01 -0.43
C VAL A 106 -13.02 13.00 -1.21
N VAL A 107 -11.81 12.73 -0.75
CA VAL A 107 -10.98 11.64 -1.28
C VAL A 107 -10.54 10.73 -0.13
N PHE A 108 -10.89 9.46 -0.26
CA PHE A 108 -10.45 8.40 0.64
C PHE A 108 -9.23 7.72 0.05
N SER A 109 -8.14 7.69 0.81
CA SER A 109 -6.90 7.05 0.35
C SER A 109 -7.06 5.54 0.18
N ARG A 110 -8.01 4.94 0.90
CA ARG A 110 -8.43 3.54 0.75
C ARG A 110 -9.94 3.45 0.71
N SER A 111 -10.47 2.57 -0.13
CA SER A 111 -11.91 2.31 -0.22
C SER A 111 -12.48 1.75 1.10
N PRO A 112 -13.40 2.46 1.79
CA PRO A 112 -13.97 2.01 3.07
C PRO A 112 -14.86 0.76 2.96
N LYS A 113 -15.42 0.54 1.76
CA LYS A 113 -16.42 -0.51 1.47
C LYS A 113 -15.89 -1.62 0.55
N GLY A 114 -14.60 -1.61 0.19
CA GLY A 114 -14.09 -2.45 -0.89
C GLY A 114 -12.60 -2.71 -0.86
N ASP A 115 -12.00 -2.75 -2.05
CA ASP A 115 -10.59 -3.03 -2.25
C ASP A 115 -9.71 -1.90 -1.72
N SER A 116 -8.89 -2.20 -0.70
CA SER A 116 -7.97 -1.24 -0.09
C SER A 116 -6.92 -0.70 -1.06
N SER A 117 -6.73 -1.35 -2.22
CA SER A 117 -5.86 -0.88 -3.30
C SER A 117 -6.44 0.29 -4.11
N GLN A 118 -7.70 0.69 -3.83
CA GLN A 118 -8.41 1.75 -4.52
C GLN A 118 -8.47 3.03 -3.71
N ILE A 119 -8.29 4.16 -4.38
CA ILE A 119 -8.60 5.51 -3.92
C ILE A 119 -10.00 5.86 -4.44
N ILE A 120 -10.85 6.35 -3.56
CA ILE A 120 -12.22 6.75 -3.89
C ILE A 120 -12.30 8.27 -3.82
N VAL A 121 -12.69 8.91 -4.91
CA VAL A 121 -12.97 10.34 -4.97
C VAL A 121 -14.46 10.52 -5.16
N GLU A 122 -15.12 11.21 -4.24
CA GLU A 122 -16.50 11.66 -4.41
C GLU A 122 -16.48 13.16 -4.63
N ALA A 123 -17.11 13.63 -5.72
CA ALA A 123 -17.04 15.03 -6.12
C ALA A 123 -18.40 15.59 -6.52
N CYS A 124 -18.61 16.88 -6.26
CA CYS A 124 -19.76 17.65 -6.72
C CYS A 124 -19.35 19.02 -7.24
N LEU A 125 -20.22 19.64 -8.03
CA LEU A 125 -20.02 21.03 -8.47
C LEU A 125 -20.27 22.01 -7.32
N GLY A 126 -19.50 23.08 -7.27
CA GLY A 126 -19.65 24.11 -6.24
C GLY A 126 -19.22 23.66 -4.85
N LEU A 127 -19.94 24.12 -3.81
CA LEU A 127 -19.62 23.89 -2.40
C LEU A 127 -19.94 22.46 -1.96
N GLY A 128 -19.00 21.84 -1.24
CA GLY A 128 -19.02 20.41 -0.90
C GLY A 128 -19.86 20.05 0.31
N THR A 129 -20.65 20.98 0.85
CA THR A 129 -21.48 20.74 2.06
C THR A 129 -22.39 19.54 1.88
N GLY A 130 -22.98 19.39 0.69
CA GLY A 130 -23.86 18.27 0.41
C GLY A 130 -23.18 16.95 0.06
N VAL A 131 -21.85 16.91 -0.10
CA VAL A 131 -21.09 15.65 -0.24
C VAL A 131 -20.96 15.00 1.13
N VAL A 132 -20.55 15.78 2.13
CA VAL A 132 -20.38 15.30 3.51
C VAL A 132 -21.72 14.89 4.14
N GLU A 133 -22.80 15.61 3.80
CA GLU A 133 -24.15 15.33 4.30
C GLU A 133 -24.94 14.32 3.44
N GLY A 134 -24.42 13.93 2.27
CA GLY A 134 -25.09 13.03 1.31
C GLY A 134 -26.36 13.61 0.66
N SER A 135 -26.49 14.93 0.62
CA SER A 135 -27.68 15.67 0.17
C SER A 135 -27.57 16.20 -1.27
N THR A 136 -26.39 16.15 -1.89
CA THR A 136 -26.13 16.65 -3.25
C THR A 136 -25.76 15.50 -4.19
N PRO A 137 -26.18 15.52 -5.47
CA PRO A 137 -25.71 14.57 -6.47
C PRO A 137 -24.19 14.62 -6.63
N THR A 138 -23.53 13.47 -6.47
CA THR A 138 -22.08 13.32 -6.57
C THR A 138 -21.69 12.37 -7.69
N GLU A 139 -20.53 12.61 -8.30
CA GLU A 139 -19.84 11.65 -9.17
C GLU A 139 -18.76 10.94 -8.34
N ILE A 140 -18.68 9.61 -8.47
CA ILE A 140 -17.70 8.78 -7.75
C ILE A 140 -16.66 8.26 -8.73
N PHE A 141 -15.40 8.54 -8.47
CA PHE A 141 -14.27 8.04 -9.23
C PHE A 141 -13.51 7.00 -8.40
N VAL A 142 -13.25 5.85 -9.03
CA VAL A 142 -12.42 4.78 -8.46
C VAL A 142 -11.09 4.80 -9.19
N ILE A 143 -10.02 5.15 -8.47
CA ILE A 143 -8.66 5.26 -8.98
C ILE A 143 -7.83 4.15 -8.35
N SER A 144 -6.99 3.46 -9.13
CA SER A 144 -5.98 2.58 -8.54
C SER A 144 -4.91 3.42 -7.86
N ARG A 145 -4.37 2.92 -6.75
CA ARG A 145 -3.23 3.55 -6.06
C ARG A 145 -1.94 3.54 -6.87
N TRP A 146 -1.83 2.62 -7.83
CA TRP A 146 -0.60 2.36 -8.59
C TRP A 146 -0.68 2.98 -9.99
N ASN A 147 -1.83 2.88 -10.66
CA ASN A 147 -1.98 3.31 -12.05
C ASN A 147 -3.26 4.14 -12.27
N LEU A 148 -3.14 5.29 -12.94
CA LEU A 148 -4.28 6.14 -13.34
C LEU A 148 -4.92 5.75 -14.67
N GLU A 149 -4.35 4.83 -15.42
CA GLU A 149 -5.00 4.30 -16.62
C GLU A 149 -6.24 3.47 -16.30
N SER A 150 -6.33 2.93 -15.08
CA SER A 150 -7.49 2.18 -14.59
C SER A 150 -8.51 3.07 -13.87
N VAL A 151 -8.78 4.29 -14.35
CA VAL A 151 -9.98 5.02 -13.89
C VAL A 151 -11.19 4.25 -14.40
N LEU A 152 -11.83 3.51 -13.51
CA LEU A 152 -12.85 2.53 -13.88
C LEU A 152 -14.14 3.16 -14.43
N GLN A 153 -14.34 4.46 -14.22
CA GLN A 153 -15.51 5.21 -14.68
C GLN A 153 -15.09 6.63 -15.07
N ASN A 154 -14.84 6.85 -16.36
CA ASN A 154 -14.70 8.21 -16.91
C ASN A 154 -15.77 8.38 -17.98
N SER A 155 -16.80 9.19 -17.70
CA SER A 155 -17.79 9.59 -18.69
C SER A 155 -17.23 10.75 -19.54
N ALA A 156 -17.71 10.93 -20.77
CA ALA A 156 -17.23 12.01 -21.66
C ALA A 156 -17.46 13.43 -21.08
N ASN A 157 -18.28 13.56 -20.02
CA ASN A 157 -18.62 14.81 -19.33
C ASN A 157 -18.28 14.76 -17.83
N ALA A 158 -17.26 14.00 -17.43
CA ALA A 158 -16.85 13.89 -16.02
C ALA A 158 -16.54 15.26 -15.40
N ILE A 159 -16.94 15.46 -14.14
CA ILE A 159 -16.73 16.74 -13.43
C ILE A 159 -15.26 17.03 -13.08
N LEU A 160 -14.42 15.99 -13.10
CA LEU A 160 -12.97 16.03 -12.88
C LEU A 160 -12.22 15.54 -14.12
N SER A 161 -11.16 16.24 -14.47
CA SER A 161 -10.24 15.80 -15.52
C SER A 161 -9.28 14.71 -15.02
N LYS A 162 -8.67 13.95 -15.94
CA LYS A 162 -7.64 12.96 -15.59
C LYS A 162 -6.44 13.58 -14.85
N GLN A 163 -6.09 14.83 -15.17
CA GLN A 163 -5.02 15.55 -14.49
C GLN A 163 -5.39 15.90 -13.05
N GLU A 164 -6.62 16.34 -12.80
CA GLU A 164 -7.12 16.65 -11.45
C GLU A 164 -7.20 15.39 -10.58
N LEU A 165 -7.63 14.26 -11.15
CA LEU A 165 -7.61 12.97 -10.47
C LEU A 165 -6.18 12.54 -10.09
N LEU A 166 -5.18 12.81 -10.94
CA LEU A 166 -3.77 12.54 -10.64
C LEU A 166 -3.24 13.44 -9.52
N GLU A 167 -3.65 14.70 -9.48
CA GLU A 167 -3.27 15.63 -8.40
C GLU A 167 -3.87 15.20 -7.06
N LEU A 168 -5.15 14.78 -7.05
CA LEU A 168 -5.81 14.23 -5.87
C LEU A 168 -5.17 12.92 -5.41
N GLN A 169 -4.87 12.00 -6.33
CA GLN A 169 -4.17 10.75 -6.02
C GLN A 169 -2.82 11.03 -5.34
N LYS A 170 -2.01 11.93 -5.91
CA LYS A 170 -0.71 12.32 -5.35
C LYS A 170 -0.85 12.99 -3.98
N LEU A 171 -1.80 13.91 -3.82
CA LEU A 171 -2.06 14.57 -2.54
C LEU A 171 -2.42 13.55 -1.47
N CYS A 172 -3.38 12.67 -1.77
CA CYS A 172 -3.91 11.68 -0.85
C CYS A 172 -2.84 10.66 -0.42
N LEU A 173 -2.04 10.14 -1.36
CA LEU A 173 -0.93 9.24 -1.04
C LEU A 173 0.18 9.90 -0.22
N ARG A 174 0.47 11.19 -0.47
CA ARG A 174 1.43 11.96 0.35
C ARG A 174 0.92 12.13 1.78
N LEU A 175 -0.37 12.40 1.95
CA LEU A 175 -1.00 12.55 3.27
C LEU A 175 -1.04 11.21 4.01
N GLU A 176 -1.47 10.11 3.38
CA GLU A 176 -1.42 8.77 3.99
C GLU A 176 -0.01 8.41 4.45
N ASN A 177 1.02 8.70 3.65
CA ASN A 177 2.40 8.45 4.04
C ASN A 177 2.85 9.35 5.21
N HIS A 178 2.32 10.57 5.33
CA HIS A 178 2.63 11.47 6.45
C HIS A 178 1.98 11.02 7.76
N PHE A 179 0.73 10.55 7.71
CA PHE A 179 -0.02 10.07 8.87
C PHE A 179 0.26 8.60 9.22
N GLU A 180 0.95 7.87 8.34
CA GLU A 180 1.17 6.42 8.42
C GLU A 180 -0.14 5.61 8.54
N GLN A 181 -1.26 6.21 8.13
CA GLN A 181 -2.62 5.69 8.25
C GLN A 181 -3.44 6.13 7.04
N PRO A 182 -4.44 5.34 6.61
CA PRO A 182 -5.37 5.76 5.57
C PRO A 182 -6.05 7.07 5.96
N VAL A 183 -6.27 7.95 4.99
CA VAL A 183 -6.81 9.29 5.24
C VAL A 183 -8.10 9.52 4.45
N ASP A 184 -8.98 10.29 5.06
CA ASP A 184 -10.14 10.94 4.45
C ASP A 184 -9.83 12.43 4.36
N VAL A 185 -9.95 12.98 3.16
CA VAL A 185 -9.46 14.32 2.83
C VAL A 185 -10.58 15.10 2.15
N GLU A 186 -10.96 16.24 2.73
CA GLU A 186 -11.80 17.24 2.07
C GLU A 186 -10.94 18.16 1.20
N TRP A 187 -11.39 18.38 -0.03
CA TRP A 187 -10.65 19.16 -1.01
C TRP A 187 -11.58 20.00 -1.91
N CYS A 188 -11.01 21.00 -2.57
CA CYS A 188 -11.68 21.66 -3.69
C CYS A 188 -10.68 22.11 -4.77
N PHE A 189 -11.16 22.21 -6.00
CA PHE A 189 -10.50 22.98 -7.05
C PHE A 189 -11.21 24.33 -7.19
N ASP A 190 -10.47 25.42 -7.15
CA ASP A 190 -11.01 26.75 -7.42
C ASP A 190 -11.32 26.95 -8.92
N LEU A 191 -11.86 28.12 -9.26
CA LEU A 191 -12.17 28.49 -10.64
C LEU A 191 -10.93 28.57 -11.55
N GLN A 192 -9.73 28.69 -10.97
CA GLN A 192 -8.46 28.72 -11.68
C GLN A 192 -7.83 27.32 -11.83
N GLY A 193 -8.47 26.28 -11.27
CA GLY A 193 -7.99 24.91 -11.31
C GLY A 193 -6.91 24.60 -10.27
N LYS A 194 -6.73 25.44 -9.24
CA LYS A 194 -5.80 25.16 -8.15
C LYS A 194 -6.47 24.26 -7.11
N LEU A 195 -5.77 23.19 -6.72
CA LEU A 195 -6.17 22.28 -5.64
C LEU A 195 -5.93 22.90 -4.26
N TRP A 196 -6.97 22.87 -3.42
CA TRP A 196 -6.93 23.27 -2.01
C TRP A 196 -7.26 22.09 -1.11
N LEU A 197 -6.43 21.88 -0.09
CA LEU A 197 -6.70 20.96 1.01
C LEU A 197 -7.52 21.72 2.06
N LEU A 198 -8.72 21.21 2.39
CA LEU A 198 -9.63 21.86 3.34
C LEU A 198 -9.57 21.18 4.71
N GLN A 199 -9.53 19.85 4.73
CA GLN A 199 -9.42 19.03 5.94
C GLN A 199 -8.78 17.68 5.61
N CYS A 200 -8.07 17.10 6.57
CA CYS A 200 -7.52 15.75 6.47
C CYS A 200 -7.65 15.07 7.82
N ARG A 201 -8.20 13.85 7.83
CA ARG A 201 -8.33 13.03 9.04
C ARG A 201 -7.95 11.58 8.78
N PRO A 202 -7.32 10.87 9.73
CA PRO A 202 -7.14 9.43 9.62
C PRO A 202 -8.48 8.70 9.61
N ILE A 203 -8.60 7.64 8.81
CA ILE A 203 -9.77 6.77 8.83
C ILE A 203 -9.62 5.79 10.01
N THR A 204 -10.60 5.78 10.91
CA THR A 204 -10.59 4.94 12.14
C THR A 204 -10.92 3.47 11.88
N GLN A 205 -11.45 3.14 10.70
CA GLN A 205 -11.71 1.76 10.29
C GLN A 205 -10.39 0.98 10.14
N ASN A 206 -10.39 -0.27 10.61
CA ASN A 206 -9.27 -1.18 10.37
C ASN A 206 -9.31 -1.67 8.92
N PHE A 207 -8.31 -1.27 8.14
CA PHE A 207 -8.09 -1.80 6.80
C PHE A 207 -7.18 -3.03 6.84
N SER A 208 -7.47 -4.00 5.98
CA SER A 208 -6.50 -5.05 5.69
C SER A 208 -5.20 -4.42 5.19
N PRO A 209 -4.04 -4.95 5.59
CA PRO A 209 -2.75 -4.48 5.09
C PRO A 209 -2.70 -4.64 3.58
N LEU A 210 -2.14 -3.64 2.90
CA LEU A 210 -1.87 -3.73 1.47
C LEU A 210 -0.85 -4.83 1.23
N GLN A 211 -1.09 -5.62 0.18
CA GLN A 211 -0.15 -6.64 -0.28
C GLN A 211 0.28 -6.30 -1.70
N TYR A 212 1.58 -6.41 -1.97
CA TYR A 212 2.18 -5.95 -3.20
C TYR A 212 2.65 -7.14 -4.01
N PHE A 213 1.98 -7.38 -5.13
CA PHE A 213 2.25 -8.49 -6.02
C PHE A 213 2.56 -8.00 -7.42
N THR A 214 3.45 -8.71 -8.12
CA THR A 214 3.68 -8.50 -9.55
C THR A 214 3.87 -9.84 -10.25
N ASP A 215 3.35 -9.95 -11.46
CA ASP A 215 3.58 -11.07 -12.38
C ASP A 215 4.66 -10.76 -13.42
N ALA A 216 5.30 -9.58 -13.32
CA ALA A 216 6.32 -9.11 -14.24
C ALA A 216 7.43 -10.17 -14.40
N ASN A 217 7.72 -10.53 -15.66
CA ASN A 217 8.59 -11.63 -16.09
C ASN A 217 8.17 -13.06 -15.65
N LEU A 218 7.48 -13.22 -14.52
CA LEU A 218 7.03 -14.53 -14.04
C LEU A 218 5.98 -15.16 -14.97
N ILE A 219 5.13 -14.33 -15.59
CA ILE A 219 4.13 -14.76 -16.58
C ILE A 219 4.75 -15.38 -17.84
N GLU A 220 6.00 -15.03 -18.17
CA GLU A 220 6.72 -15.64 -19.31
C GLU A 220 7.10 -17.09 -19.02
N SER A 221 7.39 -17.40 -17.74
CA SER A 221 7.76 -18.75 -17.29
C SER A 221 6.52 -19.59 -16.95
N TYR A 222 5.48 -18.97 -16.41
CA TYR A 222 4.24 -19.64 -16.00
C TYR A 222 3.02 -18.91 -16.58
N PRO A 223 2.75 -19.05 -17.89
CA PRO A 223 1.65 -18.36 -18.53
C PRO A 223 0.30 -18.92 -18.06
N GLY A 224 -0.61 -18.03 -17.68
CA GLY A 224 -1.98 -18.39 -17.28
C GLY A 224 -2.07 -19.11 -15.93
N LYS A 225 -3.03 -20.04 -15.82
CA LYS A 225 -3.32 -20.74 -14.57
C LYS A 225 -2.43 -21.96 -14.38
N SER A 226 -1.67 -21.96 -13.29
CA SER A 226 -0.90 -23.10 -12.78
C SER A 226 -1.75 -23.96 -11.84
N LEU A 227 -1.51 -25.27 -11.89
CA LEU A 227 -2.14 -26.24 -10.97
C LEU A 227 -1.56 -26.10 -9.55
N PRO A 228 -2.32 -26.46 -8.50
CA PRO A 228 -1.86 -26.33 -7.10
C PRO A 228 -0.48 -26.96 -6.84
N ILE A 229 -0.22 -28.15 -7.40
CA ILE A 229 1.08 -28.83 -7.24
C ILE A 229 2.24 -28.06 -7.88
N THR A 230 1.99 -27.40 -9.01
CA THR A 230 2.99 -26.54 -9.67
C THR A 230 3.25 -25.32 -8.79
N CYS A 231 2.20 -24.68 -8.28
CA CYS A 231 2.35 -23.55 -7.37
C CYS A 231 3.17 -23.91 -6.12
N ASP A 232 2.87 -25.04 -5.50
CA ASP A 232 3.61 -25.52 -4.32
C ASP A 232 5.07 -25.86 -4.63
N LEU A 233 5.32 -26.49 -5.79
CA LEU A 233 6.67 -26.78 -6.26
C LEU A 233 7.46 -25.48 -6.50
N VAL A 234 6.88 -24.49 -7.17
CA VAL A 234 7.54 -23.19 -7.42
C VAL A 234 7.86 -22.49 -6.11
N LYS A 235 6.90 -22.42 -5.18
CA LYS A 235 7.13 -21.88 -3.83
C LYS A 235 8.29 -22.57 -3.12
N HIS A 236 8.32 -23.89 -3.16
CA HIS A 236 9.39 -24.68 -2.54
C HIS A 236 10.76 -24.39 -3.16
N LEU A 237 10.85 -24.34 -4.50
CA LEU A 237 12.09 -24.08 -5.21
C LEU A 237 12.64 -22.67 -4.91
N TYR A 238 11.78 -21.64 -4.95
CA TYR A 238 12.21 -20.26 -4.67
C TYR A 238 12.67 -20.11 -3.23
N LYS A 239 11.91 -20.65 -2.27
CA LYS A 239 12.28 -20.65 -0.86
C LYS A 239 13.67 -21.24 -0.64
N ASN A 240 13.91 -22.45 -1.13
CA ASN A 240 15.17 -23.14 -0.89
C ASN A 240 16.32 -22.43 -1.61
N THR A 241 16.12 -22.03 -2.86
CA THR A 241 17.13 -21.30 -3.63
C THR A 241 17.59 -20.02 -2.92
N PHE A 242 16.66 -19.20 -2.43
CA PHE A 242 17.01 -17.97 -1.70
C PHE A 242 17.64 -18.26 -0.34
N THR A 243 17.20 -19.32 0.35
CA THR A 243 17.82 -19.78 1.61
C THR A 243 19.27 -20.19 1.38
N ASP A 244 19.53 -20.96 0.32
CA ASP A 244 20.87 -21.43 -0.03
C ASP A 244 21.78 -20.30 -0.49
N VAL A 245 21.23 -19.33 -1.24
CA VAL A 245 21.96 -18.11 -1.62
C VAL A 245 22.32 -17.30 -0.38
N ALA A 246 21.38 -17.08 0.55
CA ALA A 246 21.66 -16.34 1.79
C ALA A 246 22.73 -17.04 2.63
N HIS A 247 22.64 -18.36 2.78
CA HIS A 247 23.65 -19.16 3.46
C HIS A 247 25.01 -19.10 2.75
N TYR A 248 25.01 -19.18 1.41
CA TYR A 248 26.20 -19.00 0.57
C TYR A 248 26.80 -17.61 0.71
N LEU A 249 26.01 -16.56 0.90
CA LEU A 249 26.50 -15.20 1.15
C LEU A 249 26.94 -14.97 2.61
N GLY A 250 26.72 -15.95 3.48
CA GLY A 250 27.25 -15.99 4.84
C GLY A 250 26.27 -15.54 5.92
N ALA A 251 24.97 -15.59 5.64
CA ALA A 251 23.93 -15.51 6.65
C ALA A 251 24.09 -16.65 7.67
N ASP A 252 24.07 -16.30 8.96
CA ASP A 252 24.10 -17.29 10.03
C ASP A 252 22.69 -17.84 10.32
N SER A 253 22.60 -18.81 11.23
CA SER A 253 21.32 -19.44 11.58
C SER A 253 20.29 -18.45 12.10
N LYS A 254 20.70 -17.39 12.81
CA LYS A 254 19.79 -16.37 13.33
C LYS A 254 19.24 -15.52 12.19
N ARG A 255 20.10 -15.04 11.29
CA ARG A 255 19.70 -14.27 10.12
C ARG A 255 18.80 -15.09 9.19
N LEU A 256 19.09 -16.37 8.99
CA LEU A 256 18.24 -17.28 8.22
C LEU A 256 16.87 -17.48 8.86
N GLN A 257 16.77 -17.55 10.19
CA GLN A 257 15.48 -17.59 10.89
C GLN A 257 14.68 -16.31 10.71
N GLU A 258 15.33 -15.14 10.77
CA GLU A 258 14.68 -13.84 10.50
C GLU A 258 14.18 -13.75 9.04
N LEU A 259 14.91 -14.31 8.07
CA LEU A 259 14.55 -14.28 6.66
C LEU A 259 13.57 -15.38 6.23
N ALA A 260 13.46 -16.47 6.99
CA ALA A 260 12.67 -17.64 6.64
C ALA A 260 11.19 -17.34 6.30
N PRO A 261 10.47 -16.46 7.03
CA PRO A 261 9.10 -16.10 6.68
C PRO A 261 9.00 -15.45 5.30
N PHE A 262 9.94 -14.55 4.98
CA PHE A 262 9.96 -13.86 3.69
C PHE A 262 10.34 -14.82 2.55
N TYR A 263 11.33 -15.69 2.76
CA TYR A 263 11.74 -16.67 1.74
C TYR A 263 10.66 -17.70 1.43
N ARG A 264 9.86 -18.09 2.43
CA ARG A 264 8.72 -19.00 2.23
C ARG A 264 7.71 -18.44 1.23
N ASP A 265 7.48 -17.12 1.28
CA ASP A 265 6.36 -16.47 0.58
C ASP A 265 6.82 -15.55 -0.57
N LEU A 266 8.07 -15.69 -1.05
CA LEU A 266 8.63 -14.96 -2.19
C LEU A 266 7.73 -15.03 -3.44
N VAL A 267 7.12 -16.20 -3.67
CA VAL A 267 6.15 -16.41 -4.75
C VAL A 267 4.84 -16.83 -4.11
N THR A 268 3.73 -16.28 -4.58
CA THR A 268 2.39 -16.72 -4.20
C THR A 268 1.54 -17.02 -5.43
N SER A 269 0.36 -17.60 -5.22
CA SER A 269 -0.61 -17.79 -6.28
C SER A 269 -1.95 -17.16 -5.92
N VAL A 270 -2.52 -16.37 -6.83
CA VAL A 270 -3.87 -15.82 -6.71
C VAL A 270 -4.71 -16.36 -7.87
N SER A 271 -5.76 -17.12 -7.55
CA SER A 271 -6.66 -17.74 -8.54
C SER A 271 -5.92 -18.58 -9.61
N GLY A 272 -4.83 -19.23 -9.21
CA GLY A 272 -3.98 -20.06 -10.07
C GLY A 272 -2.88 -19.31 -10.83
N HIS A 273 -2.83 -17.98 -10.79
CA HIS A 273 -1.73 -17.20 -11.40
C HIS A 273 -0.63 -16.97 -10.38
N LEU A 274 0.63 -17.08 -10.79
CA LEU A 274 1.78 -16.90 -9.90
C LEU A 274 2.21 -15.43 -9.89
N TYR A 275 2.59 -14.96 -8.71
CA TYR A 275 3.06 -13.60 -8.49
C TYR A 275 4.29 -13.59 -7.58
N TYR A 276 5.22 -12.68 -7.83
CA TYR A 276 6.22 -12.29 -6.85
C TYR A 276 5.58 -11.46 -5.75
N ASN A 277 5.87 -11.80 -4.49
CA ASN A 277 5.55 -10.98 -3.34
C ASN A 277 6.65 -9.92 -3.15
N LEU A 278 6.34 -8.68 -3.52
CA LEU A 278 7.32 -7.59 -3.54
C LEU A 278 7.85 -7.23 -2.15
N GLU A 279 7.05 -7.39 -1.09
CA GLU A 279 7.51 -7.18 0.29
C GLU A 279 8.55 -8.24 0.70
N CYS A 280 8.32 -9.49 0.32
CA CYS A 280 9.26 -10.58 0.58
C CYS A 280 10.57 -10.41 -0.20
N TYR A 281 10.48 -9.95 -1.45
CA TYR A 281 11.68 -9.61 -2.23
C TYR A 281 12.41 -8.39 -1.68
N TYR A 282 11.68 -7.38 -1.20
CA TYR A 282 12.29 -6.23 -0.57
C TYR A 282 13.05 -6.63 0.70
N ALA A 283 12.43 -7.47 1.54
CA ALA A 283 13.06 -8.08 2.70
C ALA A 283 14.33 -8.88 2.34
N ALA A 284 14.25 -9.71 1.29
CA ALA A 284 15.39 -10.47 0.77
C ALA A 284 16.55 -9.57 0.34
N MET A 285 16.26 -8.45 -0.34
CA MET A 285 17.27 -7.50 -0.82
C MET A 285 17.86 -6.66 0.31
N LEU A 286 17.08 -6.31 1.34
CA LEU A 286 17.58 -5.64 2.55
C LEU A 286 18.60 -6.49 3.32
N ALA A 287 18.66 -7.80 3.09
CA ALA A 287 19.73 -8.66 3.60
C ALA A 287 21.06 -8.49 2.86
N LEU A 288 21.12 -7.63 1.83
CA LEU A 288 22.32 -7.30 1.08
C LEU A 288 22.83 -5.89 1.44
N PRO A 289 24.14 -5.62 1.30
CA PRO A 289 24.67 -4.27 1.30
C PRO A 289 23.95 -3.40 0.27
N TRP A 290 23.53 -2.19 0.66
CA TRP A 290 22.71 -1.29 -0.17
C TRP A 290 21.40 -1.91 -0.67
N GLY A 291 20.74 -2.71 0.17
CA GLY A 291 19.57 -3.49 -0.20
C GLY A 291 18.42 -2.71 -0.85
N GLU A 292 18.19 -1.46 -0.46
CA GLU A 292 17.18 -0.61 -1.12
C GLU A 292 17.53 -0.36 -2.60
N ASN A 293 18.81 -0.10 -2.91
CA ASN A 293 19.28 0.06 -4.29
C ASN A 293 19.25 -1.27 -5.05
N ALA A 294 19.61 -2.37 -4.39
CA ALA A 294 19.54 -3.72 -4.97
C ALA A 294 18.10 -4.08 -5.35
N PHE A 295 17.13 -3.77 -4.50
CA PHE A 295 15.71 -3.96 -4.78
C PHE A 295 15.24 -3.13 -5.99
N ARG A 296 15.59 -1.84 -6.07
CA ARG A 296 15.27 -1.00 -7.24
C ARG A 296 15.94 -1.47 -8.52
N ALA A 297 17.14 -2.04 -8.44
CA ALA A 297 17.81 -2.64 -9.59
C ALA A 297 17.10 -3.92 -10.03
N TRP A 298 16.68 -4.76 -9.08
CA TRP A 298 15.91 -5.97 -9.36
C TRP A 298 14.54 -5.67 -9.97
N LEU A 299 13.80 -4.67 -9.46
CA LEU A 299 12.52 -4.23 -10.05
C LEU A 299 12.68 -3.83 -11.52
N ARG A 300 13.69 -3.00 -11.83
CA ARG A 300 13.99 -2.62 -13.22
C ARG A 300 14.35 -3.82 -14.09
N MET A 301 15.09 -4.78 -13.54
CA MET A 301 15.48 -6.01 -14.25
C MET A 301 14.27 -6.87 -14.64
N ILE A 302 13.24 -6.95 -13.78
CA ILE A 302 12.01 -7.70 -14.08
C ILE A 302 11.00 -6.87 -14.92
N GLY A 303 11.35 -5.67 -15.36
CA GLY A 303 10.50 -4.82 -16.19
C GLY A 303 9.55 -3.90 -15.42
N PHE A 304 9.80 -3.65 -14.14
CA PHE A 304 9.01 -2.75 -13.30
C PHE A 304 9.74 -1.42 -13.07
N GLU A 305 9.22 -0.32 -13.63
CA GLU A 305 9.89 0.99 -13.64
C GLU A 305 9.35 2.00 -12.60
N GLU A 306 8.27 1.67 -11.88
CA GLU A 306 7.65 2.61 -10.94
C GLU A 306 8.42 2.73 -9.61
N ASN A 307 8.42 3.95 -9.05
CA ASN A 307 8.92 4.19 -7.69
C ASN A 307 7.90 3.67 -6.66
N LEU A 308 8.01 2.38 -6.34
CA LEU A 308 7.19 1.76 -5.31
C LEU A 308 7.75 2.08 -3.90
N ALA A 309 6.93 2.70 -3.06
CA ALA A 309 7.24 2.88 -1.64
C ALA A 309 6.64 1.71 -0.85
N LEU A 310 7.50 0.74 -0.50
CA LEU A 310 7.09 -0.41 0.31
C LEU A 310 7.30 -0.16 1.80
N PRO A 311 6.42 -0.67 2.67
CA PRO A 311 6.65 -0.65 4.11
C PRO A 311 7.96 -1.41 4.41
N LYS A 312 8.75 -0.88 5.35
CA LYS A 312 9.98 -1.57 5.76
C LYS A 312 9.60 -2.85 6.52
N PRO A 313 10.06 -4.03 6.08
CA PRO A 313 9.78 -5.27 6.76
C PRO A 313 10.43 -5.27 8.15
N ALA A 314 9.85 -6.04 9.07
CA ALA A 314 10.39 -6.24 10.43
C ALA A 314 11.67 -7.11 10.39
N LEU A 315 12.76 -6.55 9.87
CA LEU A 315 14.08 -7.17 9.75
C LEU A 315 15.11 -6.38 10.54
N SER A 316 16.02 -7.09 11.22
CA SER A 316 17.14 -6.43 11.89
C SER A 316 18.09 -5.83 10.83
N PRO A 317 18.64 -4.62 11.05
CA PRO A 317 19.61 -4.03 10.12
C PRO A 317 20.83 -4.93 9.89
N LEU A 318 21.44 -4.84 8.71
CA LEU A 318 22.66 -5.57 8.40
C LEU A 318 23.82 -5.07 9.28
N ARG A 319 24.44 -5.97 10.05
CA ARG A 319 25.61 -5.60 10.86
C ARG A 319 26.81 -5.37 9.96
N PHE A 320 27.75 -4.53 10.40
CA PHE A 320 28.96 -4.22 9.63
C PHE A 320 29.71 -5.48 9.18
N TRP A 321 29.94 -6.44 10.09
CA TRP A 321 30.64 -7.70 9.77
C TRP A 321 29.86 -8.58 8.78
N GLU A 322 28.53 -8.62 8.88
CA GLU A 322 27.68 -9.33 7.92
C GLU A 322 27.81 -8.71 6.53
N SER A 323 27.74 -7.37 6.45
CA SER A 323 27.95 -6.62 5.21
C SER A 323 29.30 -6.95 4.56
N THR A 324 30.39 -6.87 5.33
CA THR A 324 31.74 -7.19 4.81
C THR A 324 31.85 -8.64 4.31
N ARG A 325 31.21 -9.59 4.99
CA ARG A 325 31.19 -11.01 4.60
C ARG A 325 30.45 -11.20 3.28
N VAL A 326 29.28 -10.60 3.13
CA VAL A 326 28.49 -10.64 1.88
C VAL A 326 29.30 -10.04 0.73
N LEU A 327 29.90 -8.86 0.93
CA LEU A 327 30.73 -8.21 -0.09
C LEU A 327 31.93 -9.06 -0.51
N TRP A 328 32.64 -9.65 0.45
CA TRP A 328 33.77 -10.52 0.16
C TRP A 328 33.33 -11.77 -0.62
N ARG A 329 32.19 -12.39 -0.26
CA ARG A 329 31.68 -13.57 -0.97
C ARG A 329 31.16 -13.22 -2.37
N LEU A 330 30.53 -12.06 -2.56
CA LEU A 330 30.14 -11.55 -3.88
C LEU A 330 31.36 -11.26 -4.77
N MET A 331 32.38 -10.60 -4.23
CA MET A 331 33.64 -10.33 -4.94
C MET A 331 34.30 -11.65 -5.34
N ARG A 332 34.42 -12.61 -4.42
CA ARG A 332 34.96 -13.94 -4.68
C ARG A 332 34.13 -14.66 -5.77
N PHE A 333 32.81 -14.59 -5.70
CA PHE A 333 31.97 -15.16 -6.75
C PHE A 333 32.27 -14.52 -8.11
N SER A 334 32.32 -13.18 -8.20
CA SER A 334 32.61 -12.47 -9.45
C SER A 334 33.98 -12.81 -10.04
N LEU A 335 35.01 -12.95 -9.20
CA LEU A 335 36.36 -13.33 -9.64
C LEU A 335 36.44 -14.78 -10.13
N PHE A 336 35.69 -15.70 -9.51
CA PHE A 336 35.78 -17.13 -9.79
C PHE A 336 34.57 -17.68 -10.58
N GLN A 337 33.59 -16.86 -10.96
CA GLN A 337 32.34 -17.28 -11.60
C GLN A 337 32.59 -18.11 -12.85
N SER A 338 33.53 -17.70 -13.70
CA SER A 338 33.88 -18.42 -14.93
C SER A 338 34.36 -19.83 -14.66
N TRP A 339 35.14 -20.04 -13.59
CA TRP A 339 35.60 -21.37 -13.19
C TRP A 339 34.47 -22.20 -12.57
N ILE A 340 33.67 -21.60 -11.68
CA ILE A 340 32.51 -22.24 -11.04
C ILE A 340 31.51 -22.70 -12.11
N LEU A 341 31.14 -21.81 -13.03
CA LEU A 341 30.21 -22.09 -14.13
C LEU A 341 30.77 -23.17 -15.07
N ARG A 342 32.05 -23.09 -15.46
CA ARG A 342 32.69 -24.14 -16.28
C ARG A 342 32.65 -25.50 -15.58
N ARG A 343 32.94 -25.55 -14.28
CA ARG A 343 32.89 -26.79 -13.49
C ARG A 343 31.46 -27.32 -13.38
N PHE A 344 30.50 -26.43 -13.14
CA PHE A 344 29.06 -26.74 -13.11
C PHE A 344 28.61 -27.34 -14.44
N PHE A 345 28.81 -26.63 -15.56
CA PHE A 345 28.42 -27.11 -16.90
C PHE A 345 29.11 -28.41 -17.28
N LYS A 346 30.38 -28.62 -16.90
CA LYS A 346 31.09 -29.87 -17.14
C LYS A 346 30.48 -31.02 -16.33
N ARG A 347 30.10 -30.78 -15.07
CA ARG A 347 29.43 -31.76 -14.21
C ARG A 347 28.03 -32.08 -14.73
N THR A 348 27.22 -31.08 -15.05
CA THR A 348 25.85 -31.26 -15.56
C THR A 348 25.84 -31.98 -16.90
N LYS A 349 26.71 -31.62 -17.86
CA LYS A 349 26.84 -32.36 -19.14
C LYS A 349 27.19 -33.83 -18.94
N ARG A 350 28.09 -34.15 -18.00
CA ARG A 350 28.45 -35.55 -17.69
C ARG A 350 27.25 -36.30 -17.10
N LEU A 351 26.54 -35.67 -16.16
CA LEU A 351 25.36 -36.25 -15.52
C LEU A 351 24.23 -36.46 -16.53
N GLN A 352 23.96 -35.47 -17.37
CA GLN A 352 22.98 -35.56 -18.45
C GLN A 352 23.32 -36.72 -19.40
N LYS A 353 24.57 -36.79 -19.89
CA LYS A 353 25.00 -37.89 -20.77
C LYS A 353 24.85 -39.26 -20.11
N SER A 354 25.17 -39.38 -18.83
CA SER A 354 24.99 -40.62 -18.07
C SER A 354 23.52 -40.99 -17.90
N LEU A 355 22.66 -40.01 -17.65
CA LEU A 355 21.23 -40.23 -17.46
C LEU A 355 20.55 -40.61 -18.78
N THR A 356 20.82 -39.87 -19.86
CA THR A 356 20.30 -40.16 -21.19
C THR A 356 20.64 -41.59 -21.62
N ARG A 357 21.90 -42.00 -21.49
CA ARG A 357 22.31 -43.37 -21.80
C ARG A 357 21.55 -44.42 -20.98
N ARG A 358 21.44 -44.21 -19.67
CA ARG A 358 20.72 -45.13 -18.76
C ARG A 358 19.23 -45.21 -19.07
N LEU A 359 18.63 -44.12 -19.52
CA LEU A 359 17.23 -44.06 -19.93
C LEU A 359 16.99 -44.74 -21.29
N GLU A 360 17.90 -44.60 -22.25
CA GLU A 360 17.86 -45.30 -23.55
C GLU A 360 17.94 -46.83 -23.38
N GLU A 361 18.66 -47.31 -22.36
CA GLU A 361 18.82 -48.73 -22.05
C GLU A 361 17.61 -49.33 -21.30
N CYS A 362 16.66 -48.50 -20.82
CA CYS A 362 15.45 -48.97 -20.11
C CYS A 362 14.41 -49.55 -21.07
N LYS A 363 13.83 -50.70 -20.71
CA LYS A 363 12.79 -51.36 -21.51
C LYS A 363 11.41 -51.34 -20.84
N THR A 364 11.37 -51.05 -19.54
CA THR A 364 10.12 -51.04 -18.77
C THR A 364 9.92 -49.75 -17.97
N PRO A 365 8.66 -49.33 -17.71
CA PRO A 365 8.38 -48.18 -16.85
C PRO A 365 8.97 -48.29 -15.43
N LYS A 366 9.08 -49.51 -14.90
CA LYS A 366 9.63 -49.79 -13.57
C LYS A 366 11.15 -49.54 -13.50
N GLU A 367 11.89 -49.93 -14.53
CA GLU A 367 13.33 -49.65 -14.62
C GLU A 367 13.57 -48.14 -14.72
N THR A 368 12.79 -47.44 -15.54
CA THR A 368 12.89 -45.99 -15.67
C THR A 368 12.65 -45.29 -14.32
N LEU A 369 11.60 -45.71 -13.59
CA LEU A 369 11.31 -45.19 -12.26
C LEU A 369 12.43 -45.51 -11.26
N GLY A 370 13.05 -46.69 -11.36
CA GLY A 370 14.18 -47.09 -10.51
C GLY A 370 15.42 -46.21 -10.69
N ILE A 371 15.85 -45.99 -11.95
CA ILE A 371 16.97 -45.10 -12.29
C ILE A 371 16.69 -43.67 -11.82
N PHE A 372 15.44 -43.26 -11.97
CA PHE A 372 14.98 -41.96 -11.56
C PHE A 372 15.01 -41.78 -10.02
N LEU A 373 14.46 -42.73 -9.25
CA LEU A 373 14.48 -42.70 -7.78
C LEU A 373 15.90 -42.79 -7.19
N GLU A 374 16.78 -43.58 -7.80
CA GLU A 374 18.20 -43.61 -7.46
C GLU A 374 18.84 -42.23 -7.67
N ARG A 375 18.48 -41.55 -8.77
CA ARG A 375 18.99 -40.21 -9.04
C ARG A 375 18.46 -39.20 -8.03
N VAL A 376 17.19 -39.28 -7.67
CA VAL A 376 16.58 -38.41 -6.65
C VAL A 376 17.31 -38.57 -5.31
N LYS A 377 17.58 -39.81 -4.88
CA LYS A 377 18.29 -40.09 -3.63
C LYS A 377 19.73 -39.59 -3.62
N ASN A 378 20.36 -39.50 -4.79
CA ASN A 378 21.79 -39.20 -4.96
C ASN A 378 22.04 -37.82 -5.61
N SER A 379 21.05 -36.92 -5.61
CA SER A 379 21.18 -35.56 -6.13
C SER A 379 20.77 -34.57 -5.08
N ASP A 380 21.63 -33.58 -4.79
CA ASP A 380 21.44 -32.74 -3.63
C ASP A 380 20.20 -31.82 -3.74
N ASP A 381 19.82 -31.27 -4.92
CA ASP A 381 18.68 -30.31 -4.97
C ASP A 381 17.78 -30.30 -6.22
N LEU A 382 18.22 -30.83 -7.37
CA LEU A 382 17.51 -30.66 -8.66
C LEU A 382 16.53 -31.79 -9.04
N ALA A 383 16.37 -32.78 -8.17
CA ALA A 383 15.68 -34.02 -8.50
C ALA A 383 14.17 -33.85 -8.79
N LEU A 384 13.52 -32.89 -8.13
CA LEU A 384 12.09 -32.65 -8.24
C LEU A 384 11.68 -31.96 -9.55
N GLY A 385 12.49 -31.02 -10.06
CA GLY A 385 12.24 -30.38 -11.36
C GLY A 385 12.32 -31.40 -12.49
N VAL A 386 13.34 -32.27 -12.45
CA VAL A 386 13.48 -33.38 -13.41
C VAL A 386 12.32 -34.39 -13.27
N LEU A 387 11.74 -34.56 -12.08
CA LEU A 387 10.57 -35.41 -11.80
C LEU A 387 9.32 -34.89 -12.51
N SER A 388 9.08 -33.58 -12.40
CA SER A 388 7.94 -32.91 -13.03
C SER A 388 8.05 -32.99 -14.56
N ASP A 389 9.21 -32.61 -15.12
CA ASP A 389 9.44 -32.63 -16.55
C ASP A 389 9.35 -34.04 -17.14
N PHE A 390 9.94 -35.03 -16.47
CA PHE A 390 9.89 -36.42 -16.93
C PHE A 390 8.46 -36.98 -16.94
N VAL A 391 7.65 -36.70 -15.92
CA VAL A 391 6.26 -37.16 -15.84
C VAL A 391 5.38 -36.47 -16.88
N ILE A 392 5.55 -35.16 -17.07
CA ILE A 392 4.79 -34.38 -18.06
C ILE A 392 5.14 -34.82 -19.48
N MET A 393 6.43 -34.94 -19.82
CA MET A 393 6.87 -35.36 -21.15
C MET A 393 6.45 -36.79 -21.51
N ARG A 394 6.40 -37.70 -20.53
CA ARG A 394 5.98 -39.09 -20.80
C ARG A 394 4.47 -39.23 -20.98
N LYS A 395 3.66 -38.43 -20.26
CA LYS A 395 2.20 -38.41 -20.47
C LYS A 395 1.84 -37.93 -21.87
N PHE A 396 2.51 -36.89 -22.37
CA PHE A 396 2.33 -36.40 -23.74
C PHE A 396 2.69 -37.42 -24.83
N ASN A 397 3.66 -38.30 -24.57
CA ASN A 397 4.07 -39.34 -25.52
C ASN A 397 3.27 -40.66 -25.41
N GLN A 398 2.25 -40.73 -24.54
CA GLN A 398 1.37 -41.91 -24.44
C GLN A 398 -0.02 -41.68 -25.06
N ASP A 399 -0.36 -40.45 -25.42
CA ASP A 399 -1.62 -40.09 -26.10
C ASP A 399 -1.45 -39.92 -27.64
N HIS A 400 -0.35 -40.44 -28.22
CA HIS A 400 -0.14 -40.56 -29.67
C HIS A 400 0.25 -41.98 -30.07
#